data_AF-A0A2W5WML2-F1
#
_entry.id   AF-A0A2W5WML2-F1
#
_cell.length_a   1.000
_cell.length_b   1.000
_cell.length_c   1.000
_cell.angle_alpha   90.00
_cell.angle_beta   90.00
_cell.angle_gamma   90.00
#
_symmetry.space_group_name_H-M   'P 1'
#
loop_
_entity.id
_entity.type
_entity.pdbx_description
1 polymer ?
#
loop_
_entity_poly.entity_id
_entity_poly.type
_entity_poly.pdbx_seq_one_letter_code
_entity_poly.pdbx_strand_id
1 'polypeptide(L)'
;MRLWSLDPAYLDRQGLTACWREALLAQAVLAERTRGYRHHPQLERFREQPDPLASVGAYLAGVADEAGRRGYRFDRSRIGRPPGGWGQTGAPGDPSRDPTGTQAREVTGHAPGVPRIPVTDGQLDLEWRVLTDRMRRRSPGHAARVVAETQQPRPHPLFTVVPGPVASWERAVAPGPASSPPAVGRQRPEPEPRQR
;
A
#
# COMPACT_ATOMS: atom_id res chain seq x y z
N MET A 1 -1.85 7.20 -14.12
CA MET A 1 -1.08 6.98 -12.88
C MET A 1 -1.99 6.30 -11.88
N ARG A 2 -1.55 5.16 -11.33
CA ARG A 2 -2.18 4.47 -10.21
C ARG A 2 -1.08 3.84 -9.35
N LEU A 3 -1.07 4.21 -8.08
CA LEU A 3 -0.24 3.58 -7.05
C LEU A 3 -1.15 2.65 -6.26
N TRP A 4 -0.87 1.35 -6.37
CA TRP A 4 -1.62 0.32 -5.66
C TRP A 4 -1.16 0.24 -4.21
N SER A 5 -2.12 0.35 -3.30
CA SER A 5 -1.96 0.07 -1.87
C SER A 5 -1.85 -1.43 -1.59
N LEU A 6 -2.16 -2.28 -2.58
CA LEU A 6 -2.03 -3.74 -2.55
C LEU A 6 -0.57 -4.21 -2.62
N ASP A 7 -0.29 -5.36 -2.01
CA ASP A 7 0.99 -6.06 -2.16
C ASP A 7 1.32 -6.30 -3.64
N PRO A 8 2.51 -5.90 -4.13
CA PRO A 8 2.94 -6.15 -5.51
C PRO A 8 2.90 -7.63 -5.91
N ALA A 9 2.91 -8.56 -4.94
CA ALA A 9 2.72 -10.00 -5.14
C ALA A 9 1.47 -10.34 -5.97
N TYR A 10 0.43 -9.51 -5.92
CA TYR A 10 -0.82 -9.73 -6.65
C TYR A 10 -0.82 -9.23 -8.09
N LEU A 11 0.16 -8.39 -8.47
CA LEU A 11 0.20 -7.83 -9.82
C LEU A 11 0.67 -8.89 -10.81
N ASP A 12 0.04 -8.99 -11.97
CA ASP A 12 0.59 -9.75 -13.10
C ASP A 12 1.82 -9.04 -13.69
N ARG A 13 2.55 -9.68 -14.62
CA ARG A 13 3.76 -9.12 -15.24
C ARG A 13 3.54 -7.71 -15.82
N GLN A 14 2.41 -7.51 -16.50
CA GLN A 14 2.06 -6.21 -17.10
C GLN A 14 1.75 -5.18 -16.01
N GLY A 15 0.97 -5.56 -14.99
CA GLY A 15 0.64 -4.72 -13.84
C GLY A 15 1.88 -4.29 -13.06
N LEU A 16 2.83 -5.20 -12.82
CA LEU A 16 4.07 -4.91 -12.09
C LEU A 16 4.95 -3.90 -12.86
N THR A 17 5.08 -4.08 -14.17
CA THR A 17 5.82 -3.15 -15.05
C THR A 17 5.15 -1.78 -15.10
N ALA A 18 3.82 -1.73 -15.21
CA ALA A 18 3.06 -0.48 -15.20
C ALA A 18 3.20 0.24 -13.85
N CYS A 19 3.07 -0.49 -12.74
CA CYS A 19 3.21 0.03 -11.38
C CYS A 19 4.57 0.70 -11.18
N TRP A 20 5.66 0.04 -11.60
CA TRP A 20 7.01 0.62 -11.55
C TRP A 20 7.11 1.94 -12.32
N ARG A 21 6.61 2.00 -13.57
CA ARG A 21 6.66 3.21 -14.39
C ARG A 21 5.82 4.34 -13.81
N GLU A 22 4.63 4.05 -13.32
CA GLU A 22 3.73 5.04 -12.72
C GLU A 22 4.27 5.55 -11.39
N ALA A 23 4.94 4.71 -10.60
CA ALA A 23 5.62 5.11 -9.37
C ALA A 23 6.85 5.99 -9.62
N LEU A 24 7.61 5.73 -10.68
CA LEU A 24 8.69 6.65 -11.09
C LEU A 24 8.14 7.99 -11.57
N LEU A 25 6.99 8.01 -12.24
CA LEU A 25 6.30 9.25 -12.58
C LEU A 25 5.82 9.97 -11.31
N ALA A 26 5.25 9.26 -10.33
CA ALA A 26 4.88 9.82 -9.04
C ALA A 26 6.08 10.46 -8.32
N GLN A 27 7.22 9.78 -8.31
CA GLN A 27 8.47 10.33 -7.79
C GLN A 27 8.88 11.61 -8.53
N ALA A 28 8.75 11.65 -9.85
CA ALA A 28 9.06 12.86 -10.62
C ALA A 28 8.09 14.01 -10.32
N VAL A 29 6.79 13.72 -10.10
CA VAL A 29 5.78 14.71 -9.69
C VAL A 29 6.07 15.26 -8.30
N LEU A 30 6.38 14.39 -7.33
CA LEU A 30 6.72 14.79 -5.96
C LEU A 30 8.06 15.54 -5.88
N ALA A 31 8.97 15.29 -6.82
CA ALA A 31 10.20 16.05 -6.98
C ALA A 31 10.03 17.33 -7.82
N GLU A 32 8.80 17.71 -8.19
CA GLU A 32 8.47 18.89 -9.00
C GLU A 32 9.14 18.92 -10.39
N ARG A 33 9.55 17.76 -10.92
CA ARG A 33 10.21 17.63 -12.23
C ARG A 33 9.25 17.50 -13.40
N THR A 34 7.94 17.66 -13.16
CA THR A 34 6.90 17.45 -14.17
C THR A 34 5.90 18.61 -14.22
N ARG A 35 5.42 18.94 -15.42
CA ARG A 35 4.35 19.95 -15.60
C ARG A 35 2.94 19.37 -15.41
N GLY A 36 2.73 18.09 -15.71
CA GLY A 36 1.45 17.38 -15.59
C GLY A 36 1.32 16.59 -14.27
N TYR A 37 0.10 16.13 -13.95
CA TYR A 37 -0.22 15.29 -12.77
C TYR A 37 0.08 15.92 -11.39
N ARG A 38 0.36 17.23 -11.33
CA ARG A 38 0.68 17.95 -10.08
C ARG A 38 -0.44 17.84 -9.03
N HIS A 39 -1.70 17.80 -9.42
CA HIS A 39 -2.84 17.65 -8.52
C HIS A 39 -3.40 16.22 -8.49
N HIS A 40 -2.55 15.20 -8.72
CA HIS A 40 -3.02 13.82 -8.69
C HIS A 40 -3.44 13.43 -7.26
N PRO A 41 -4.69 13.03 -7.02
CA PRO A 41 -5.20 12.83 -5.67
C PRO A 41 -4.51 11.72 -4.86
N GLN A 42 -4.14 10.60 -5.50
CA GLN A 42 -3.40 9.53 -4.80
C GLN A 42 -2.01 9.96 -4.27
N LEU A 43 -1.52 11.15 -4.68
CA LEU A 43 -0.26 11.71 -4.17
C LEU A 43 -0.47 12.56 -2.92
N GLU A 44 -1.70 12.91 -2.55
CA GLU A 44 -2.00 13.66 -1.31
C GLU A 44 -1.46 12.94 -0.09
N ARG A 45 -1.77 11.65 0.06
CA ARG A 45 -1.24 10.78 1.14
C ARG A 45 0.29 10.69 1.20
N PHE A 46 0.99 10.92 0.08
CA PHE A 46 2.46 10.97 0.05
C PHE A 46 2.98 12.36 0.44
N ARG A 47 2.28 13.43 0.04
CA ARG A 47 2.62 14.82 0.42
C ARG A 47 2.41 15.09 1.90
N GLU A 48 1.46 14.39 2.52
CA GLU A 48 1.22 14.44 3.96
C GLU A 48 2.33 13.76 4.77
N GLN A 49 3.25 13.03 4.13
CA GLN A 49 4.37 12.41 4.83
C GLN A 49 5.47 13.44 5.14
N PRO A 50 6.21 13.28 6.26
CA PRO A 50 7.34 14.14 6.58
C PRO A 50 8.41 14.20 5.49
N ASP A 51 8.61 13.10 4.76
CA ASP A 51 9.47 13.03 3.58
C ASP A 51 8.72 12.30 2.45
N PRO A 52 8.06 13.05 1.54
CA PRO A 52 7.32 12.48 0.41
C PRO A 52 8.22 11.69 -0.56
N LEU A 53 9.48 12.09 -0.71
CA LEU A 53 10.43 11.45 -1.62
C LEU A 53 10.97 10.14 -1.04
N ALA A 54 11.25 10.08 0.26
CA ALA A 54 11.59 8.82 0.92
C ALA A 54 10.40 7.86 0.93
N SER A 55 9.19 8.37 1.11
CA SER A 55 7.96 7.56 1.10
C SER A 55 7.71 6.91 -0.27
N VAL A 56 7.77 7.67 -1.37
CA VAL A 56 7.65 7.08 -2.72
C VAL A 56 8.85 6.22 -3.09
N GLY A 57 10.03 6.51 -2.53
CA GLY A 57 11.22 5.66 -2.68
C GLY A 57 11.06 4.29 -2.02
N ALA A 58 10.50 4.24 -0.81
CA ALA A 58 10.16 2.99 -0.13
C ALA A 58 9.04 2.21 -0.86
N TYR A 59 8.09 2.91 -1.48
CA TYR A 59 7.12 2.29 -2.39
C TYR A 59 7.81 1.62 -3.59
N LEU A 60 8.68 2.35 -4.28
CA LEU A 60 9.42 1.83 -5.43
C LEU A 60 10.29 0.63 -5.07
N ALA A 61 10.92 0.64 -3.89
CA ALA A 61 11.72 -0.47 -3.41
C ALA A 61 10.89 -1.75 -3.25
N GLY A 62 9.72 -1.67 -2.61
CA GLY A 62 8.84 -2.85 -2.47
C GLY A 62 8.41 -3.44 -3.81
N VAL A 63 8.14 -2.59 -4.82
CA VAL A 63 7.86 -3.02 -6.19
C VAL A 63 9.08 -3.68 -6.84
N ALA A 64 10.28 -3.12 -6.65
CA ALA A 64 11.53 -3.70 -7.16
C ALA A 64 11.91 -5.01 -6.46
N ASP A 65 11.59 -5.16 -5.18
CA ASP A 65 11.83 -6.37 -4.40
C ASP A 65 10.94 -7.50 -4.89
N GLU A 66 9.65 -7.24 -5.15
CA GLU A 66 8.78 -8.21 -5.80
C GLU A 66 9.28 -8.60 -7.20
N ALA A 67 9.70 -7.61 -8.00
CA ALA A 67 10.27 -7.88 -9.31
C ALA A 67 11.49 -8.81 -9.21
N GLY A 68 12.41 -8.54 -8.27
CA GLY A 68 13.57 -9.37 -7.99
C GLY A 68 13.19 -10.78 -7.56
N ARG A 69 12.21 -10.95 -6.68
CA ARG A 69 11.69 -12.27 -6.25
C ARG A 69 11.17 -13.12 -7.41
N ARG A 70 10.72 -12.48 -8.50
CA ARG A 70 10.24 -13.15 -9.73
C ARG A 70 11.29 -13.28 -10.82
N GLY A 71 12.54 -12.88 -10.55
CA GLY A 71 13.63 -12.89 -11.54
C GLY A 71 13.60 -11.74 -12.55
N TYR A 72 12.78 -10.70 -12.32
CA TYR A 72 12.81 -9.46 -13.11
C TYR A 72 13.83 -8.48 -12.52
N ARG A 73 14.38 -7.61 -13.39
CA ARG A 73 15.32 -6.57 -12.97
C ARG A 73 14.76 -5.18 -13.27
N PHE A 74 14.33 -4.48 -12.23
CA PHE A 74 14.12 -3.03 -12.29
C PHE A 74 15.39 -2.30 -11.89
N ASP A 75 15.67 -1.21 -12.60
CA ASP A 75 16.83 -0.37 -12.34
C ASP A 75 16.61 0.47 -11.08
N ARG A 76 17.09 -0.06 -9.95
CA ARG A 76 16.99 0.57 -8.63
C ARG A 76 17.74 1.91 -8.55
N SER A 77 18.70 2.20 -9.45
CA SER A 77 19.39 3.49 -9.47
C SER A 77 18.45 4.66 -9.82
N ARG A 78 17.26 4.37 -10.35
CA ARG A 78 16.22 5.36 -10.65
C ARG A 78 15.40 5.79 -9.44
N ILE A 79 15.57 5.13 -8.30
CA ILE A 79 14.92 5.50 -7.04
C ILE A 79 15.70 6.68 -6.44
N GLY A 80 15.07 7.85 -6.37
CA GLY A 80 15.72 9.09 -5.97
C GLY A 80 16.15 9.10 -4.50
N ARG A 81 15.30 8.57 -3.62
CA ARG A 81 15.64 8.31 -2.21
C ARG A 81 15.40 6.83 -1.89
N PRO A 82 16.39 5.94 -2.07
CA PRO A 82 16.23 4.54 -1.73
C PRO A 82 16.06 4.37 -0.21
N PRO A 83 15.19 3.45 0.25
CA PRO A 83 15.07 3.17 1.67
C PRO A 83 16.35 2.58 2.22
N GLY A 84 16.89 3.17 3.28
CA GLY A 84 18.16 2.73 3.85
C GLY A 84 19.29 2.82 2.83
N GLY A 85 19.65 4.04 2.42
CA GLY A 85 21.02 4.26 1.96
C GLY A 85 21.94 3.76 3.08
N TRP A 86 22.80 2.81 2.76
CA TRP A 86 23.85 2.35 3.66
C TRP A 86 24.45 3.57 4.36
N GLY A 87 24.42 3.56 5.70
CA GLY A 87 25.21 4.49 6.47
C GLY A 87 26.67 4.27 6.09
N GLN A 88 27.19 5.10 5.19
CA GLN A 88 28.58 5.48 5.23
C GLN A 88 28.77 6.41 6.42
N THR A 89 28.59 5.86 7.62
CA THR A 89 29.10 6.43 8.87
C THR A 89 29.75 5.27 9.60
N GLY A 90 31.02 5.07 9.30
CA GLY A 90 31.84 4.01 9.85
C GLY A 90 33.22 4.06 9.22
N ALA A 91 34.05 5.00 9.65
CA ALA A 91 35.49 4.78 9.66
C ALA A 91 35.80 3.43 10.36
N PRO A 92 36.89 2.72 10.02
CA PRO A 92 37.15 1.38 10.54
C PRO A 92 37.37 1.45 12.05
N GLY A 93 36.44 0.86 12.82
CA GLY A 93 36.47 0.85 14.27
C GLY A 93 35.91 -0.45 14.83
N ASP A 94 36.83 -1.28 15.30
CA ASP A 94 36.68 -2.36 16.28
C ASP A 94 36.10 -3.73 15.83
N PRO A 95 36.93 -4.79 15.71
CA PRO A 95 36.49 -6.15 15.38
C PRO A 95 35.92 -6.95 16.57
N SER A 96 35.70 -6.35 17.74
CA SER A 96 35.16 -7.07 18.90
C SER A 96 33.65 -6.86 19.08
N ARG A 97 32.83 -7.54 18.25
CA ARG A 97 31.45 -7.90 18.63
C ARG A 97 31.12 -9.33 18.20
N ASP A 98 30.87 -10.15 19.21
CA ASP A 98 30.44 -11.55 19.13
C ASP A 98 29.35 -11.81 18.06
N PRO A 99 29.51 -12.83 17.20
CA PRO A 99 28.52 -13.20 16.22
C PRO A 99 27.63 -14.33 16.76
N THR A 100 26.99 -14.15 17.92
CA THR A 100 26.01 -15.14 18.40
C THR A 100 24.71 -14.44 18.77
N GLY A 101 23.94 -14.17 17.73
CA GLY A 101 22.59 -13.64 17.82
C GLY A 101 21.85 -13.98 16.55
N THR A 102 21.50 -15.26 16.40
CA THR A 102 20.49 -15.71 15.44
C THR A 102 19.17 -15.04 15.80
N GLN A 103 18.97 -13.82 15.29
CA GLN A 103 17.65 -13.28 15.13
C GLN A 103 17.19 -13.71 13.75
N ALA A 104 16.32 -14.73 13.74
CA ALA A 104 15.39 -14.95 12.66
C ALA A 104 14.58 -13.66 12.50
N ARG A 105 15.04 -12.78 11.60
CA ARG A 105 14.34 -11.56 11.24
C ARG A 105 13.08 -11.99 10.51
N GLU A 106 11.94 -11.91 11.19
CA GLU A 106 10.65 -11.88 10.53
C GLU A 106 10.70 -10.83 9.42
N VAL A 107 10.58 -11.28 8.17
CA VAL A 107 10.64 -10.42 6.99
C VAL A 107 9.29 -9.69 6.86
N THR A 108 9.00 -8.80 7.81
CA THR A 108 7.84 -7.90 7.79
C THR A 108 8.27 -6.44 7.63
N GLY A 109 9.58 -6.19 7.50
CA GLY A 109 10.15 -4.86 7.58
C GLY A 109 9.92 -4.01 6.34
N HIS A 110 9.03 -3.02 6.47
CA HIS A 110 9.14 -1.78 5.71
C HIS A 110 10.53 -1.15 5.92
N ALA A 111 10.97 -0.33 4.95
CA ALA A 111 12.17 0.48 5.02
C ALA A 111 12.40 1.11 6.41
N PRO A 112 13.54 0.85 7.09
CA PRO A 112 13.81 1.49 8.37
C PRO A 112 13.87 3.02 8.20
N GLY A 113 13.16 3.76 9.05
CA GLY A 113 13.17 5.22 9.08
C GLY A 113 12.14 5.92 8.19
N VAL A 114 11.33 5.19 7.42
CA VAL A 114 10.20 5.78 6.69
C VAL A 114 8.90 5.47 7.46
N PRO A 115 8.00 6.46 7.70
CA PRO A 115 6.70 6.18 8.30
C PRO A 115 5.79 5.39 7.36
N ARG A 116 4.98 4.50 7.92
CA ARG A 116 3.92 3.82 7.17
C ARG A 116 2.77 4.77 6.89
N ILE A 117 2.19 4.66 5.69
CA ILE A 117 1.04 5.47 5.26
C ILE A 117 -0.26 4.72 5.59
N PRO A 118 -1.25 5.34 6.25
CA PRO A 118 -2.55 4.69 6.45
C PRO A 118 -3.26 4.47 5.11
N VAL A 119 -3.92 3.31 4.98
CA VAL A 119 -4.88 3.02 3.91
C VAL A 119 -6.12 2.40 4.54
N THR A 120 -7.29 2.83 4.10
CA THR A 120 -8.53 2.25 4.62
C THR A 120 -8.76 0.84 4.08
N ASP A 121 -9.37 -0.03 4.88
CA ASP A 121 -9.84 -1.35 4.43
C ASP A 121 -10.79 -1.22 3.22
N GLY A 122 -11.71 -0.26 3.23
CA GLY A 122 -12.59 0.02 2.11
C GLY A 122 -11.83 0.38 0.82
N GLN A 123 -10.74 1.15 0.91
CA GLN A 123 -9.88 1.44 -0.24
C GLN A 123 -9.15 0.19 -0.73
N LEU A 124 -8.62 -0.62 0.18
CA LEU A 124 -7.89 -1.84 -0.17
C LEU A 124 -8.79 -2.86 -0.88
N ASP A 125 -10.02 -3.01 -0.40
CA ASP A 125 -11.04 -3.87 -1.01
C ASP A 125 -11.46 -3.38 -2.39
N LEU A 126 -11.62 -2.07 -2.56
CA LEU A 126 -11.88 -1.49 -3.87
C LEU A 126 -10.73 -1.77 -4.83
N GLU A 127 -9.51 -1.52 -4.40
CA GLU A 127 -8.33 -1.77 -5.22
C GLU A 127 -8.24 -3.24 -5.62
N TRP A 128 -8.55 -4.17 -4.71
CA TRP A 128 -8.58 -5.60 -4.99
C TRP A 128 -9.59 -5.95 -6.10
N ARG A 129 -10.81 -5.42 -6.02
CA ARG A 129 -11.84 -5.60 -7.06
C ARG A 129 -11.37 -5.06 -8.42
N VAL A 130 -10.82 -3.85 -8.43
CA VAL A 130 -10.33 -3.22 -9.68
C VAL A 130 -9.16 -3.98 -10.27
N LEU A 131 -8.20 -4.42 -9.44
CA LEU A 131 -7.04 -5.18 -9.91
C LEU A 131 -7.48 -6.50 -10.54
N THR A 132 -8.30 -7.27 -9.83
CA THR A 132 -8.75 -8.59 -10.28
C THR A 132 -9.61 -8.51 -11.54
N ASP A 133 -10.51 -7.53 -11.69
CA ASP A 133 -11.28 -7.34 -12.92
C ASP A 133 -10.38 -7.03 -14.12
N ARG A 134 -9.42 -6.11 -13.93
CA ARG A 134 -8.46 -5.78 -14.99
C ARG A 134 -7.58 -6.98 -15.34
N MET A 135 -7.18 -7.82 -14.36
CA MET A 135 -6.36 -9.00 -14.61
C MET A 135 -7.13 -10.11 -15.32
N ARG A 136 -8.41 -10.34 -15.00
CA ARG A 136 -9.25 -11.35 -15.67
C ARG A 136 -9.27 -11.17 -17.19
N ARG A 137 -9.23 -9.92 -17.67
CA ARG A 137 -9.23 -9.61 -19.11
C ARG A 137 -7.92 -9.92 -19.83
N ARG A 138 -6.78 -9.79 -19.16
CA ARG A 138 -5.45 -9.89 -19.79
C ARG A 138 -4.63 -11.11 -19.38
N SER A 139 -4.97 -11.74 -18.26
CA SER A 139 -4.25 -12.89 -17.68
C SER A 139 -5.20 -13.71 -16.81
N PRO A 140 -6.23 -14.37 -17.40
CA PRO A 140 -7.30 -15.04 -16.67
C PRO A 140 -6.80 -16.14 -15.73
N GLY A 141 -5.83 -16.96 -16.15
CA GLY A 141 -5.26 -18.02 -15.30
C GLY A 141 -4.54 -17.48 -14.06
N HIS A 142 -3.78 -16.39 -14.22
CA HIS A 142 -3.13 -15.72 -13.08
C HIS A 142 -4.17 -15.10 -12.14
N ALA A 143 -5.20 -14.44 -12.69
CA ALA A 143 -6.28 -13.86 -11.91
C ALA A 143 -7.04 -14.93 -11.10
N ALA A 144 -7.36 -16.08 -11.70
CA ALA A 144 -8.03 -17.18 -11.03
C ALA A 144 -7.21 -17.72 -9.86
N ARG A 145 -5.90 -17.93 -10.07
CA ARG A 145 -4.98 -18.38 -9.02
C ARG A 145 -4.90 -17.38 -7.87
N VAL A 146 -4.63 -16.11 -8.18
CA VAL A 146 -4.50 -15.05 -7.16
C VAL A 146 -5.77 -14.90 -6.34
N VAL A 147 -6.94 -14.97 -6.97
CA VAL A 147 -8.24 -14.90 -6.27
C VAL A 147 -8.47 -16.14 -5.39
N ALA A 148 -8.13 -17.34 -5.87
CA ALA A 148 -8.31 -18.58 -5.09
C ALA A 148 -7.39 -18.65 -3.86
N GLU A 149 -6.17 -18.12 -3.96
CA GLU A 149 -5.16 -18.16 -2.89
C GLU A 149 -5.30 -17.01 -1.87
N THR A 150 -6.17 -16.02 -2.11
CA THR A 150 -6.24 -14.81 -1.29
C THR A 150 -7.60 -14.66 -0.61
N GLN A 151 -7.66 -14.93 0.70
CA GLN A 151 -8.85 -14.67 1.52
C GLN A 151 -9.04 -13.18 1.81
N GLN A 152 -7.96 -12.49 2.17
CA GLN A 152 -7.94 -11.05 2.42
C GLN A 152 -6.74 -10.41 1.71
N PRO A 153 -6.92 -9.32 0.95
CA PRO A 153 -5.82 -8.68 0.25
C PRO A 153 -4.84 -8.07 1.25
N ARG A 154 -3.55 -8.39 1.11
CA ARG A 154 -2.49 -7.76 1.90
C ARG A 154 -2.10 -6.40 1.33
N PRO A 155 -1.77 -5.41 2.17
CA PRO A 155 -1.25 -4.14 1.72
C PRO A 155 0.21 -4.25 1.25
N HIS A 156 0.65 -3.34 0.40
CA HIS A 156 2.06 -3.10 0.15
C HIS A 156 2.76 -2.70 1.47
N PRO A 157 4.01 -3.13 1.75
CA PRO A 157 4.66 -2.96 3.07
C PRO A 157 4.74 -1.53 3.62
N LEU A 158 4.73 -0.52 2.74
CA LEU A 158 4.64 0.91 3.08
C LEU A 158 3.31 1.30 3.74
N PHE A 159 2.24 0.55 3.54
CA PHE A 159 0.92 0.91 4.06
C PHE A 159 0.57 0.13 5.33
N THR A 160 -0.21 0.78 6.19
CA THR A 160 -0.89 0.13 7.32
C THR A 160 -2.39 0.23 7.11
N VAL A 161 -3.10 -0.89 7.26
CA VAL A 161 -4.56 -0.91 7.08
C VAL A 161 -5.22 -0.31 8.33
N VAL A 162 -6.16 0.60 8.11
CA VAL A 162 -7.02 1.18 9.14
C VAL A 162 -8.49 1.00 8.75
N PRO A 163 -9.43 0.86 9.71
CA PRO A 163 -10.85 0.85 9.37
C PRO A 163 -11.28 2.15 8.69
N GLY A 164 -12.04 2.09 7.59
CA GLY A 164 -12.61 3.30 6.99
C GLY A 164 -13.20 3.13 5.58
N PRO A 165 -13.88 4.16 5.06
CA PRO A 165 -14.47 4.11 3.73
C PRO A 165 -13.41 4.13 2.63
N VAL A 166 -13.82 3.85 1.39
CA VAL A 166 -13.05 4.19 0.18
C VAL A 166 -12.64 5.67 0.26
N ALA A 167 -11.41 5.97 -0.16
CA ALA A 167 -10.93 7.32 -0.09
C ALA A 167 -11.71 8.26 -1.04
N SER A 168 -11.98 9.48 -0.57
CA SER A 168 -12.82 10.46 -1.28
C SER A 168 -12.32 10.84 -2.67
N TRP A 169 -11.04 10.60 -2.95
CA TRP A 169 -10.42 10.86 -4.23
C TRP A 169 -10.65 9.81 -5.31
N GLU A 170 -11.19 8.63 -4.97
CA GLU A 170 -11.53 7.68 -6.02
C GLU A 170 -12.75 8.21 -6.81
N ARG A 171 -12.58 8.42 -8.12
CA ARG A 171 -13.63 8.98 -8.97
C ARG A 171 -14.89 8.09 -8.93
N ALA A 172 -15.95 8.63 -8.32
CA ALA A 172 -17.31 8.11 -8.24
C ALA A 172 -17.42 6.60 -8.01
N VAL A 173 -17.13 6.18 -6.78
CA VAL A 173 -18.14 5.39 -6.06
C VAL A 173 -18.89 6.43 -5.24
N ALA A 174 -20.15 6.72 -5.60
CA ALA A 174 -21.04 7.46 -4.69
C ALA A 174 -20.95 6.78 -3.32
N PRO A 175 -20.95 7.50 -2.19
CA PRO A 175 -20.98 6.85 -0.89
C PRO A 175 -22.17 5.89 -0.88
N GLY A 176 -21.89 4.58 -0.90
CA GLY A 176 -22.87 3.59 -0.48
C GLY A 176 -23.27 3.96 0.94
N PRO A 177 -24.53 3.75 1.36
CA PRO A 177 -24.99 4.21 2.65
C PRO A 177 -24.02 3.70 3.71
N ALA A 178 -23.46 4.63 4.48
CA ALA A 178 -22.63 4.32 5.63
C ALA A 178 -23.38 3.26 6.44
N SER A 179 -22.76 2.11 6.67
CA SER A 179 -23.29 1.14 7.62
C SER A 179 -23.29 1.83 8.98
N SER A 180 -24.46 2.34 9.38
CA SER A 180 -24.69 2.83 10.73
C SER A 180 -24.26 1.74 11.72
N PRO A 181 -23.61 2.09 12.84
CA PRO A 181 -23.41 1.13 13.91
C PRO A 181 -24.78 0.61 14.39
N PRO A 182 -24.89 -0.67 14.82
CA PRO A 182 -26.16 -1.19 15.30
C PRO A 182 -26.63 -0.34 16.48
N ALA A 183 -27.86 0.18 16.36
CA ALA A 183 -28.51 0.90 17.45
C ALA A 183 -28.64 -0.04 18.64
N VAL A 184 -27.98 0.31 19.75
CA VAL A 184 -28.21 -0.30 21.06
C VAL A 184 -29.69 -0.11 21.38
N GLY A 185 -30.44 -1.22 21.36
CA GLY A 185 -31.87 -1.24 21.65
C GLY A 185 -32.14 -0.66 23.03
N ARG A 186 -32.73 0.53 23.07
CA ARG A 186 -33.37 1.03 24.30
C ARG A 186 -34.65 0.23 24.50
N GLN A 187 -34.68 -0.51 25.61
CA GLN A 187 -35.86 -1.22 26.11
C GLN A 187 -37.04 -0.25 26.22
N ARG A 188 -38.17 -0.66 25.67
CA ARG A 188 -39.45 0.07 25.71
C ARG A 188 -40.17 -0.34 27.01
N PRO A 189 -40.58 0.58 27.90
CA PRO A 189 -41.31 0.20 29.09
C PRO A 189 -42.73 -0.27 28.74
N GLU A 190 -43.13 -1.36 29.40
CA GLU A 190 -44.44 -2.02 29.34
C GLU A 190 -45.54 -1.11 29.93
N PRO A 191 -46.75 -1.04 29.35
CA PRO A 191 -47.85 -0.30 29.96
C PRO A 191 -48.62 -1.15 30.98
N GLU A 192 -48.82 -0.59 32.18
CA GLU A 192 -49.61 -1.18 33.28
C GLU A 192 -51.07 -1.51 32.89
N PRO A 193 -51.67 -2.58 33.46
CA PRO A 193 -53.07 -2.92 33.24
C PRO A 193 -54.02 -2.02 34.05
N ARG A 194 -54.98 -1.41 33.37
CA ARG A 194 -56.09 -0.67 34.00
C ARG A 194 -57.08 -1.65 34.62
N GLN A 195 -57.29 -1.54 35.92
CA GLN A 195 -58.42 -2.13 36.64
C GLN A 195 -59.68 -1.27 36.40
N ARG A 196 -60.76 -1.90 35.90
CA ARG A 196 -62.13 -1.81 36.43
C ARG A 196 -63.08 -2.69 35.64
#